data_AF-A0A4Q5RM46-F1
#
_entry.id   AF-A0A4Q5RM46-F1
#
_cell.length_a   1.000
_cell.length_b   1.000
_cell.length_c   1.000
_cell.angle_alpha   90.00
_cell.angle_beta   90.00
_cell.angle_gamma   90.00
#
_symmetry.space_group_name_H-M   'P 1'
#
loop_
_entity.id
_entity.type
_entity.pdbx_description
1 polymer ?
#
loop_
_entity_poly.entity_id
_entity_poly.type
_entity_poly.pdbx_seq_one_letter_code
_entity_poly.pdbx_strand_id
1 'polypeptide(L)'
;MKKISCILFLSIFFGAAFAQQHKTENVIIVTLDGLRWEEVYRGADSALINSKYTDGSKEVMKRFWSPSAEDRRKTLMPFFWSEIVSKGQFYGDRDLGSKDEVANPYHFSYPGYNEIFTGFPDVRMNTNDPI
;
A
#
# COMPACT_ATOMS: atom_id res chain seq x y z
N MET A 1 53.52 -1.22 -12.57
CA MET A 1 52.39 -1.99 -11.99
C MET A 1 51.55 -1.17 -11.01
N LYS A 2 52.12 -0.60 -9.93
CA LYS A 2 51.36 0.20 -8.93
C LYS A 2 50.56 1.38 -9.52
N LYS A 3 51.13 2.12 -10.48
CA LYS A 3 50.45 3.25 -11.16
C LYS A 3 49.25 2.80 -12.02
N ILE A 4 49.36 1.65 -12.67
CA ILE A 4 48.29 1.07 -13.50
C ILE A 4 47.15 0.58 -12.60
N SER A 5 47.46 -0.08 -11.48
CA SER A 5 46.43 -0.44 -10.47
C SER A 5 45.73 0.79 -9.90
N CYS A 6 46.43 1.89 -9.59
CA CYS A 6 45.78 3.11 -9.11
C CYS A 6 44.82 3.72 -10.15
N ILE A 7 45.21 3.74 -11.42
CA ILE A 7 44.36 4.28 -12.50
C ILE A 7 43.12 3.41 -12.68
N LEU A 8 43.28 2.07 -12.65
CA LEU A 8 42.16 1.13 -12.74
C LEU A 8 41.20 1.27 -11.55
N PHE A 9 41.73 1.51 -10.35
CA PHE A 9 40.92 1.75 -9.15
C PHE A 9 40.16 3.07 -9.26
N LEU A 10 40.81 4.14 -9.73
CA LEU A 10 40.17 5.46 -9.90
C LEU A 10 39.03 5.43 -10.93
N SER A 11 39.19 4.70 -12.04
CA SER A 11 38.16 4.62 -13.08
C SER A 11 36.92 3.83 -12.65
N ILE A 12 37.06 2.84 -11.77
CA ILE A 12 35.92 2.13 -11.16
C ILE A 12 35.13 3.07 -10.23
N PHE A 13 35.82 3.93 -9.47
CA PHE A 13 35.16 4.91 -8.60
C PHE A 13 34.40 6.00 -9.38
N PHE A 14 34.90 6.43 -10.54
CA PHE A 14 34.21 7.42 -11.38
C PHE A 14 32.98 6.85 -12.10
N GLY A 15 32.97 5.57 -12.47
CA GLY A 15 31.80 4.93 -13.09
C GLY A 15 30.59 4.80 -12.16
N ALA A 16 30.84 4.65 -10.84
CA ALA A 16 29.77 4.57 -9.84
C ALA A 16 29.08 5.92 -9.57
N ALA A 17 29.72 7.05 -9.88
CA ALA A 17 29.17 8.39 -9.62
C ALA A 17 28.02 8.77 -10.58
N PHE A 18 27.92 8.13 -11.75
CA PHE A 18 26.86 8.38 -12.73
C PHE A 18 25.60 7.50 -12.55
N ALA A 19 25.55 6.66 -11.51
CA ALA A 19 24.41 5.77 -11.24
C ALA A 19 23.17 6.48 -10.68
N GLN A 20 23.26 7.78 -10.34
CA GLN A 20 22.18 8.57 -9.74
C GLN A 20 21.32 9.32 -10.77
N GLN A 21 21.14 8.77 -11.98
CA GLN A 21 20.10 9.30 -12.85
C GLN A 21 18.73 8.82 -12.35
N HIS A 22 17.97 9.72 -11.74
CA HIS A 22 16.59 9.45 -11.35
C HIS A 22 15.77 9.10 -12.58
N LYS A 23 15.27 7.87 -12.65
CA LYS A 23 14.34 7.42 -13.70
C LYS A 23 12.91 7.89 -13.47
N THR A 24 12.58 8.24 -12.22
CA THR A 24 11.24 8.67 -11.83
C THR A 24 11.14 10.19 -11.94
N GLU A 25 10.27 10.65 -12.82
CA GLU A 25 10.02 12.10 -13.02
C GLU A 25 8.78 12.59 -12.28
N ASN A 26 7.80 11.71 -12.07
CA ASN A 26 6.51 12.05 -11.49
C ASN A 26 6.14 11.05 -10.38
N VAL A 27 5.61 11.56 -9.27
CA VAL A 27 5.07 10.76 -8.18
C VAL A 27 3.62 11.16 -7.96
N ILE A 28 2.73 10.17 -7.99
CA ILE A 28 1.31 10.34 -7.67
C ILE A 28 1.03 9.48 -6.44
N ILE A 29 0.56 10.11 -5.38
CA ILE A 29 0.15 9.43 -4.14
C ILE A 29 -1.37 9.42 -4.10
N VAL A 30 -1.96 8.23 -4.05
CA VAL A 30 -3.40 8.04 -3.91
C VAL A 30 -3.64 7.40 -2.54
N THR A 31 -4.37 8.11 -1.68
CA THR A 31 -4.79 7.60 -0.37
C THR A 31 -6.29 7.31 -0.40
N LEU A 32 -6.69 6.24 0.29
CA LEU A 32 -8.10 5.85 0.44
C LEU A 32 -8.43 5.89 1.93
N ASP A 33 -9.54 6.55 2.27
CA ASP A 33 -10.05 6.57 3.65
C ASP A 33 -11.13 5.50 3.82
N GLY A 34 -11.18 4.89 5.01
CA GLY A 34 -12.19 3.89 5.37
C GLY A 34 -12.09 2.55 4.63
N LEU A 35 -11.02 2.31 3.86
CA LEU A 35 -10.82 1.03 3.18
C LEU A 35 -10.17 0.02 4.14
N ARG A 36 -10.91 -1.04 4.46
CA ARG A 36 -10.42 -2.16 5.24
C ARG A 36 -9.46 -3.04 4.42
N TRP A 37 -8.38 -3.48 5.05
CA TRP A 37 -7.39 -4.36 4.43
C TRP A 37 -7.98 -5.74 4.11
N GLU A 38 -8.95 -6.22 4.91
CA GLU A 38 -9.59 -7.51 4.69
C GLU A 38 -10.27 -7.58 3.32
N GLU A 39 -10.99 -6.54 2.90
CA GLU A 39 -11.65 -6.47 1.61
C GLU A 39 -10.65 -6.46 0.46
N VAL A 40 -9.51 -5.78 0.65
CA VAL A 40 -8.42 -5.79 -0.34
C VAL A 40 -7.88 -7.20 -0.50
N TYR A 41 -7.48 -7.87 0.59
CA TYR A 41 -6.77 -9.16 0.55
C TYR A 41 -7.68 -10.39 0.41
N ARG A 42 -8.84 -10.39 1.06
CA ARG A 42 -9.76 -11.53 1.21
C ARG A 42 -11.03 -11.37 0.38
N GLY A 43 -11.25 -10.19 -0.20
CA GLY A 43 -12.43 -9.86 -0.99
C GLY A 43 -13.66 -9.61 -0.14
N ALA A 44 -14.84 -9.70 -0.77
CA ALA A 44 -16.10 -9.42 -0.12
C ALA A 44 -16.31 -10.31 1.12
N ASP A 45 -16.64 -9.68 2.25
CA ASP A 45 -16.79 -10.31 3.56
C ASP A 45 -18.24 -10.72 3.79
N SER A 46 -18.51 -12.01 4.02
CA SER A 46 -19.87 -12.51 4.22
C SER A 46 -20.52 -11.97 5.49
N ALA A 47 -19.74 -11.63 6.53
CA ALA A 47 -20.28 -11.02 7.74
C ALA A 47 -20.83 -9.61 7.45
N LEU A 48 -20.16 -8.85 6.58
CA LEU A 48 -20.64 -7.54 6.14
C LEU A 48 -21.83 -7.65 5.21
N ILE A 49 -21.77 -8.52 4.20
CA ILE A 49 -22.86 -8.72 3.22
C ILE A 49 -24.17 -9.08 3.93
N ASN A 50 -24.10 -9.89 4.99
CA ASN A 50 -25.27 -10.31 5.76
C ASN A 50 -25.58 -9.37 6.94
N SER A 51 -24.88 -8.26 7.08
CA SER A 51 -25.12 -7.30 8.17
C SER A 51 -26.39 -6.50 7.94
N LYS A 52 -26.91 -5.90 9.01
CA LYS A 52 -28.04 -4.95 8.95
C LYS A 52 -27.74 -3.66 8.17
N TYR A 53 -26.48 -3.44 7.78
CA TYR A 53 -26.02 -2.25 7.06
C TYR A 53 -25.90 -2.49 5.56
N THR A 54 -26.17 -3.70 5.07
CA THR A 54 -26.15 -4.03 3.65
C THR A 54 -27.55 -4.29 3.13
N ASP A 55 -28.05 -3.35 2.34
CA ASP A 55 -29.29 -3.53 1.60
C ASP A 55 -29.09 -4.52 0.46
N GLY A 56 -30.11 -5.36 0.20
CA GLY A 56 -30.07 -6.30 -0.91
C GLY A 56 -29.00 -7.39 -0.77
N SER A 57 -28.73 -7.87 0.45
CA SER A 57 -27.71 -8.89 0.75
C SER A 57 -27.68 -10.07 -0.22
N LYS A 58 -28.84 -10.57 -0.67
CA LYS A 58 -28.93 -11.65 -1.68
C LYS A 58 -28.29 -11.27 -3.02
N GLU A 59 -28.53 -10.06 -3.50
CA GLU A 59 -27.95 -9.57 -4.76
C GLU A 59 -26.47 -9.26 -4.61
N VAL A 60 -26.06 -8.69 -3.47
CA VAL A 60 -24.64 -8.45 -3.16
C VAL A 60 -23.88 -9.77 -3.09
N MET A 61 -24.43 -10.77 -2.37
CA MET A 61 -23.88 -12.12 -2.30
C MET A 61 -23.73 -12.73 -3.70
N LYS A 62 -24.79 -12.68 -4.53
CA LYS A 62 -24.75 -13.20 -5.89
C LYS A 62 -23.68 -12.54 -6.76
N ARG A 63 -23.42 -11.25 -6.57
CA ARG A 63 -22.46 -10.48 -7.38
C ARG A 63 -21.01 -10.62 -6.94
N PHE A 64 -20.76 -10.63 -5.63
CA PHE A 64 -19.41 -10.44 -5.09
C PHE A 64 -18.86 -11.63 -4.31
N TRP A 65 -19.70 -12.62 -3.96
CA TRP A 65 -19.25 -13.78 -3.20
C TRP A 65 -18.78 -14.93 -4.09
N SER A 66 -17.72 -15.58 -3.64
CA SER A 66 -17.16 -16.84 -4.13
C SER A 66 -16.57 -17.58 -2.92
N PRO A 67 -16.49 -18.92 -2.89
CA PRO A 67 -15.79 -19.63 -1.83
C PRO A 67 -14.30 -19.25 -1.72
N SER A 68 -13.65 -18.91 -2.84
CA SER A 68 -12.24 -18.51 -2.89
C SER A 68 -12.05 -17.02 -2.57
N ALA A 69 -11.16 -16.71 -1.62
CA ALA A 69 -10.77 -15.34 -1.32
C ALA A 69 -10.12 -14.64 -2.53
N GLU A 70 -9.35 -15.40 -3.33
CA GLU A 70 -8.69 -14.88 -4.51
C GLU A 70 -9.71 -14.47 -5.60
N ASP A 71 -10.78 -15.24 -5.76
CA ASP A 71 -11.84 -14.88 -6.71
C ASP A 71 -12.64 -13.69 -6.18
N ARG A 72 -13.00 -13.70 -4.89
CA ARG A 72 -13.75 -12.60 -4.28
C ARG A 72 -13.02 -11.26 -4.39
N ARG A 73 -11.72 -11.22 -4.11
CA ARG A 73 -10.94 -9.96 -4.14
C ARG A 73 -10.79 -9.42 -5.55
N LYS A 74 -10.62 -10.30 -6.56
CA LYS A 74 -10.61 -9.92 -7.97
C LYS A 74 -11.98 -9.42 -8.43
N THR A 75 -13.07 -10.03 -7.97
CA THR A 75 -14.43 -9.57 -8.28
C THR A 75 -14.76 -8.23 -7.59
N LEU A 76 -14.32 -8.03 -6.35
CA LEU A 76 -14.58 -6.81 -5.59
C LEU A 76 -13.74 -5.62 -6.09
N MET A 77 -12.47 -5.84 -6.40
CA MET A 77 -11.53 -4.79 -6.81
C MET A 77 -10.78 -5.18 -8.10
N PRO A 78 -11.48 -5.33 -9.25
CA PRO A 78 -10.91 -5.90 -10.46
C PRO A 78 -9.70 -5.13 -10.98
N PHE A 79 -9.79 -3.80 -11.07
CA PHE A 79 -8.69 -2.96 -11.54
C PHE A 79 -7.45 -3.04 -10.62
N PHE A 80 -7.65 -3.03 -9.30
CA PHE A 80 -6.54 -3.11 -8.34
C PHE A 80 -5.75 -4.41 -8.53
N TRP A 81 -6.45 -5.53 -8.61
CA TRP A 81 -5.82 -6.85 -8.74
C TRP A 81 -5.28 -7.13 -10.16
N SER A 82 -5.95 -6.64 -11.21
CA SER A 82 -5.53 -6.89 -12.60
C SER A 82 -4.44 -5.95 -13.08
N GLU A 83 -4.38 -4.71 -12.58
CA GLU A 83 -3.44 -3.68 -13.05
C GLU A 83 -2.41 -3.31 -12.00
N ILE A 84 -2.83 -2.91 -10.80
CA ILE A 84 -1.92 -2.36 -9.79
C ILE A 84 -1.01 -3.46 -9.23
N VAL A 85 -1.58 -4.56 -8.76
CA VAL A 85 -0.80 -5.67 -8.18
C VAL A 85 0.04 -6.38 -9.25
N SER A 86 -0.48 -6.55 -10.47
CA SER A 86 0.21 -7.28 -11.54
C SER A 86 1.41 -6.54 -12.11
N LYS A 87 1.40 -5.19 -12.07
CA LYS A 87 2.47 -4.33 -12.60
C LYS A 87 3.28 -3.63 -11.50
N GLY A 88 2.97 -3.91 -10.24
CA GLY A 88 3.50 -3.18 -9.10
C GLY A 88 4.05 -4.09 -8.01
N GLN A 89 4.11 -3.54 -6.81
CA GLN A 89 4.46 -4.24 -5.59
C GLN A 89 3.32 -4.08 -4.60
N PHE A 90 3.05 -5.11 -3.81
CA PHE A 90 1.93 -5.13 -2.90
C PHE A 90 2.34 -5.67 -1.53
N TYR A 91 2.06 -4.90 -0.47
CA TYR A 91 2.53 -5.12 0.89
C TYR A 91 1.38 -4.93 1.88
N GLY A 92 1.46 -5.57 3.06
CA GLY A 92 0.45 -5.47 4.11
C GLY A 92 -0.45 -6.70 4.27
N ASP A 93 -0.07 -7.87 3.71
CA ASP A 93 -0.82 -9.12 3.90
C ASP A 93 -0.64 -9.65 5.32
N ARG A 94 -1.58 -9.30 6.18
CA ARG A 94 -1.56 -9.71 7.59
C ARG A 94 -1.80 -11.21 7.77
N ASP A 95 -2.43 -11.89 6.82
CA ASP A 95 -2.59 -13.35 6.87
C ASP A 95 -1.25 -14.08 6.65
N LEU A 96 -0.32 -13.41 5.96
CA LEU A 96 1.06 -13.86 5.76
C LEU A 96 2.05 -13.23 6.76
N GLY A 97 1.57 -12.49 7.76
CA GLY A 97 2.40 -11.82 8.75
C GLY A 97 3.11 -10.55 8.26
N SER A 98 2.80 -10.05 7.06
CA SER A 98 3.28 -8.75 6.57
C SER A 98 2.45 -7.64 7.22
N LYS A 99 3.11 -6.84 8.07
CA LYS A 99 2.49 -5.70 8.75
C LYS A 99 2.95 -4.41 8.09
N ASP A 100 2.04 -3.75 7.39
CA ASP A 100 2.18 -2.37 6.94
C ASP A 100 1.30 -1.53 7.87
N GLU A 101 1.90 -0.96 8.91
CA GLU A 101 1.20 -0.28 9.99
C GLU A 101 1.85 1.04 10.34
N VAL A 102 1.01 2.00 10.72
CA VAL A 102 1.46 3.31 11.21
C VAL A 102 1.98 3.19 12.63
N ALA A 103 2.98 3.99 12.97
CA ALA A 103 3.58 4.07 14.28
C ALA A 103 2.86 5.05 15.23
N ASN A 104 2.02 5.96 14.71
CA ASN A 104 1.25 6.85 15.57
C ASN A 104 0.27 6.06 16.46
N PRO A 105 0.02 6.49 17.71
CA PRO A 105 -0.82 5.74 18.64
C PRO A 105 -2.33 5.98 18.45
N TYR A 106 -2.71 6.79 17.46
CA TYR A 106 -4.07 7.34 17.35
C TYR A 106 -4.94 6.58 16.36
N HIS A 107 -4.36 6.09 15.27
CA HIS A 107 -5.01 5.25 14.26
C HIS A 107 -6.29 5.89 13.64
N PHE A 108 -6.25 7.19 13.38
CA PHE A 108 -7.28 7.91 12.61
C PHE A 108 -6.65 8.89 11.60
N SER A 109 -7.50 9.50 10.77
CA SER A 109 -7.14 10.18 9.51
C SER A 109 -5.94 11.14 9.62
N TYR A 110 -6.04 12.26 10.35
CA TYR A 110 -5.01 13.30 10.33
C TYR A 110 -3.61 12.80 10.75
N PRO A 111 -3.41 12.15 11.93
CA PRO A 111 -2.12 11.59 12.30
C PRO A 111 -1.58 10.57 11.28
N GLY A 112 -2.46 9.75 10.66
CA GLY A 112 -2.06 8.84 9.60
C GLY A 112 -1.51 9.55 8.36
N TYR A 113 -2.20 10.60 7.88
CA TYR A 113 -1.71 11.40 6.75
C TYR A 113 -0.42 12.15 7.09
N ASN A 114 -0.33 12.73 8.29
CA ASN A 114 0.89 13.39 8.74
C ASN A 114 2.09 12.43 8.70
N GLU A 115 1.92 11.21 9.21
CA GLU A 115 2.97 10.20 9.20
C GLU A 115 3.38 9.78 7.78
N ILE A 116 2.42 9.60 6.86
CA ILE A 116 2.69 9.28 5.45
C ILE A 116 3.61 10.31 4.79
N PHE A 117 3.38 11.61 5.04
CA PHE A 117 4.10 12.69 4.37
C PHE A 117 5.37 13.15 5.09
N THR A 118 5.49 12.90 6.39
CA THR A 118 6.66 13.32 7.19
C THR A 118 7.61 12.16 7.49
N GLY A 119 7.14 10.91 7.43
CA GLY A 119 7.92 9.70 7.69
C GLY A 119 8.10 9.36 9.17
N PHE A 120 7.41 10.03 10.10
CA PHE A 120 7.45 9.72 11.53
C PHE A 120 6.16 10.18 12.24
N PRO A 121 5.78 9.56 13.38
CA PRO A 121 4.58 9.96 14.11
C PRO A 121 4.79 11.27 14.88
N ASP A 122 3.84 12.20 14.76
CA ASP A 122 3.79 13.44 15.55
C ASP A 122 2.69 13.37 16.62
N VAL A 123 3.09 13.28 17.89
CA VAL A 123 2.17 13.20 19.04
C VAL A 123 1.33 14.48 19.26
N ARG A 124 1.71 15.59 18.62
CA ARG A 124 0.91 16.82 18.64
C ARG A 124 -0.32 16.71 17.73
N MET A 125 -0.27 15.80 16.75
CA MET A 125 -1.31 15.61 15.74
C MET A 125 -2.33 14.57 16.22
N ASN A 126 -3.02 14.90 17.30
CA ASN A 126 -3.94 14.01 18.01
C ASN A 126 -5.43 14.42 17.85
N THR A 127 -5.76 15.17 16.79
CA THR A 127 -7.12 15.57 16.44
C THR A 127 -7.31 15.63 14.91
N ASN A 128 -8.56 15.54 14.45
CA ASN A 128 -8.96 15.86 13.08
C ASN A 128 -9.52 17.29 12.96
N ASP A 129 -9.60 18.03 14.06
CA ASP A 129 -10.11 19.40 14.05
C ASP A 129 -9.23 20.31 13.17
N PRO A 130 -9.82 21.28 12.47
CA PRO A 130 -9.04 22.29 11.75
C PRO A 130 -8.09 23.03 12.70
N ILE A 131 -6.90 23.35 12.19
CA ILE A 131 -5.93 24.24 12.84
C ILE A 131 -6.29 25.69 12.56
#